data_AF-A0AAJ4RB98-F1
#
_entry.id   AF-A0AAJ4RB98-F1
#
_cell.length_a   1.000
_cell.length_b   1.000
_cell.length_c   1.000
_cell.angle_alpha   90.00
_cell.angle_beta   90.00
_cell.angle_gamma   90.00
#
_symmetry.space_group_name_H-M   'P 1'
#
loop_
_entity.id
_entity.type
_entity.pdbx_description
1 polymer ?
#
loop_
_entity_poly.entity_id
_entity_poly.type
_entity_poly.pdbx_seq_one_letter_code
_entity_poly.pdbx_strand_id
1 'polypeptide(L)'
;MSAIKNILLFVLGLVGALFLWSVVEIFLPHAPKIFVNIKKEFLYFDIDLRRIFSKTKPQIVTNRYDTLQNFTLKAVYQNDGRGFVVLEKNKKTYFVDLNKSINGYKLVKINQNSAVFEKNSKKYILTFKKIKTPKIYNVPDVKTIKKETLENYKRNLAKVWKEIGIIKTKNGYLVTYVKPKSIFDKLGLKKGDYILEINDIPLKSDADAWRAYNSIDNFNQIDLTIKRNYQIKVLHYEID
;
A
#
# COMPACT_ATOMS: atom_id res chain seq x y z
N MET A 1 53.11 -8.37 -55.11
CA MET A 1 52.82 -6.97 -54.71
C MET A 1 51.33 -6.65 -54.52
N SER A 2 50.40 -7.24 -55.28
CA SER A 2 48.95 -6.95 -55.17
C SER A 2 48.32 -7.30 -53.81
N ALA A 3 48.63 -8.47 -53.24
CA ALA A 3 48.07 -8.91 -51.96
C ALA A 3 48.47 -8.01 -50.78
N ILE A 4 49.72 -7.54 -50.74
CA ILE A 4 50.23 -6.66 -49.68
C ILE A 4 49.53 -5.30 -49.71
N LYS A 5 49.25 -4.77 -50.91
CA LYS A 5 48.52 -3.50 -51.08
C LYS A 5 47.08 -3.60 -50.58
N ASN A 6 46.41 -4.73 -50.84
CA ASN A 6 45.04 -4.97 -50.38
C ASN A 6 44.97 -5.14 -48.85
N ILE A 7 45.95 -5.84 -48.25
CA ILE A 7 46.09 -5.96 -46.80
C ILE A 7 46.32 -4.59 -46.16
N LEU A 8 47.20 -3.77 -46.74
CA LEU A 8 47.49 -2.43 -46.24
C LEU A 8 46.25 -1.52 -46.27
N LEU A 9 45.46 -1.56 -47.35
CA LEU A 9 44.21 -0.82 -47.47
C LEU A 9 43.17 -1.26 -46.43
N PHE A 10 43.08 -2.57 -46.18
CA PHE A 10 42.18 -3.12 -45.15
C PHE A 10 42.57 -2.64 -43.75
N VAL A 11 43.86 -2.71 -43.41
CA VAL A 11 44.38 -2.24 -42.11
C VAL A 11 44.13 -0.75 -41.94
N LEU A 12 44.36 0.06 -42.99
CA LEU A 12 44.12 1.50 -42.95
C LEU A 12 42.63 1.83 -42.70
N GLY A 13 41.72 1.09 -43.32
CA GLY A 13 40.28 1.23 -43.10
C GLY A 13 39.88 0.87 -41.67
N LEU A 14 40.49 -0.17 -41.10
CA LEU A 14 40.23 -0.62 -39.72
C LEU A 14 40.70 0.43 -38.70
N VAL A 15 41.89 1.01 -38.91
CA VAL A 15 42.41 2.11 -38.07
C VAL A 15 41.52 3.35 -38.18
N GLY A 16 41.05 3.69 -39.38
CA GLY A 16 40.11 4.80 -39.58
C GLY A 16 38.78 4.60 -38.84
N ALA A 17 38.23 3.39 -38.87
CA ALA A 17 37.01 3.05 -38.14
C ALA A 17 37.18 3.15 -36.62
N LEU A 18 38.33 2.71 -36.10
CA LEU A 18 38.65 2.84 -34.67
C LEU A 18 38.81 4.30 -34.23
N PHE A 19 39.42 5.13 -35.06
CA PHE A 19 39.53 6.57 -34.81
C PHE A 19 38.16 7.25 -34.79
N LEU A 20 37.29 6.94 -35.76
CA LEU A 20 35.93 7.45 -35.80
C LEU A 20 35.11 7.02 -34.56
N TRP A 21 35.26 5.77 -34.11
CA TRP A 21 34.60 5.29 -32.90
C TRP A 21 35.04 6.08 -31.66
N SER A 22 36.32 6.38 -31.53
CA SER A 22 36.86 7.13 -30.39
C SER A 22 36.33 8.57 -30.33
N VAL A 23 36.18 9.23 -31.49
CA VAL A 23 35.58 10.60 -31.55
C VAL A 23 34.11 10.58 -31.15
N VAL A 24 33.37 9.53 -31.52
CA VAL A 24 31.96 9.36 -31.14
C VAL A 24 31.82 9.19 -29.62
N GLU A 25 32.74 8.45 -28.97
CA GLU A 25 32.73 8.31 -27.50
C GLU A 25 32.96 9.65 -26.77
N ILE A 26 33.77 10.56 -27.32
CA ILE A 26 34.01 11.88 -26.71
C ILE A 26 32.75 12.76 -26.72
N PHE A 27 31.94 12.68 -27.78
CA PHE A 27 30.71 13.47 -27.91
C PHE A 27 29.46 12.80 -27.30
N LEU A 28 29.54 11.51 -26.96
CA LEU A 28 28.47 10.84 -26.24
C LEU A 28 28.49 11.30 -24.78
N PRO A 29 27.39 11.89 -24.27
CA PRO A 29 27.31 12.22 -22.86
C PRO A 29 27.40 10.91 -22.06
N HIS A 30 28.48 10.74 -21.31
CA HIS A 30 28.61 9.70 -20.29
C HIS A 30 27.72 10.06 -19.09
N ALA A 31 26.41 10.17 -19.34
CA ALA A 31 25.45 10.30 -18.27
C ALA A 31 25.53 8.99 -17.46
N PRO A 32 25.87 9.05 -16.16
CA PRO A 32 25.75 7.87 -15.32
C PRO A 32 24.30 7.40 -15.44
N LYS A 33 24.11 6.15 -15.85
CA LYS A 33 22.80 5.49 -15.75
C LYS A 33 22.53 5.32 -14.25
N ILE A 34 22.04 6.38 -13.61
CA ILE A 34 21.53 6.30 -12.26
C ILE A 34 20.26 5.47 -12.38
N PHE A 35 20.39 4.16 -12.17
CA PHE A 35 19.27 3.32 -11.85
C PHE A 35 18.79 3.76 -10.47
N VAL A 36 17.92 4.78 -10.44
CA VAL A 36 17.14 5.06 -9.24
C VAL A 36 16.36 3.77 -9.01
N ASN A 37 16.72 3.03 -7.96
CA ASN A 37 15.90 1.94 -7.45
C ASN A 37 14.63 2.59 -6.89
N ILE A 38 13.72 2.95 -7.79
CA ILE A 38 12.36 3.32 -7.45
C ILE A 38 11.77 2.00 -6.95
N LYS A 39 11.94 1.74 -5.65
CA LYS A 39 11.18 0.74 -4.92
C LYS A 39 9.73 1.16 -5.11
N LYS A 40 9.09 0.69 -6.17
CA LYS A 40 7.66 0.88 -6.41
C LYS A 40 6.98 0.13 -5.28
N GLU A 41 6.66 0.86 -4.22
CA GLU A 41 5.73 0.40 -3.20
C GLU A 41 4.38 0.29 -3.87
N PHE A 42 4.08 -0.91 -4.35
CA PHE A 42 2.74 -1.25 -4.77
C PHE A 42 1.84 -1.12 -3.53
N LEU A 43 0.99 -0.09 -3.53
CA LEU A 43 -0.10 0.04 -2.57
C LEU A 43 -1.12 -1.07 -2.90
N TYR A 44 -1.04 -2.18 -2.17
CA TYR A 44 -2.06 -3.22 -2.24
C TYR A 44 -3.26 -2.72 -1.43
N PHE A 45 -4.33 -2.31 -2.13
CA PHE A 45 -5.61 -2.03 -1.49
C PHE A 45 -6.39 -3.36 -1.38
N ASP A 46 -6.63 -3.83 -0.17
CA ASP A 46 -7.55 -4.95 0.08
C ASP A 46 -8.99 -4.41 0.11
N ILE A 47 -9.56 -4.18 -1.07
CA ILE A 47 -10.93 -3.68 -1.21
C ILE A 47 -11.89 -4.87 -1.08
N ASP A 48 -12.59 -4.98 0.06
CA ASP A 48 -13.64 -5.99 0.26
C ASP A 48 -14.92 -5.63 -0.54
N LEU A 49 -14.96 -6.00 -1.81
CA LEU A 49 -16.14 -5.76 -2.66
C LEU A 49 -17.37 -6.57 -2.24
N ARG A 50 -17.26 -7.55 -1.33
CA ARG A 50 -18.40 -8.35 -0.86
C ARG A 50 -19.48 -7.51 -0.20
N ARG A 51 -19.10 -6.43 0.49
CA ARG A 51 -20.06 -5.56 1.19
C ARG A 51 -20.91 -4.72 0.25
N ILE A 52 -20.41 -4.48 -0.96
CA ILE A 52 -21.11 -3.68 -1.98
C ILE A 52 -22.17 -4.54 -2.70
N PHE A 53 -21.90 -5.84 -2.88
CA PHE A 53 -22.75 -6.71 -3.69
C PHE A 53 -23.55 -7.76 -2.89
N SER A 54 -23.32 -7.92 -1.58
CA SER A 54 -24.01 -8.94 -0.79
C SER A 54 -25.25 -8.40 -0.08
N LYS A 55 -26.41 -8.48 -0.75
CA LYS A 55 -27.75 -8.32 -0.13
C LYS A 55 -28.30 -9.66 0.39
N THR A 56 -27.47 -10.49 1.01
CA THR A 56 -27.92 -11.76 1.59
C THR A 56 -27.45 -11.90 3.03
N LYS A 57 -28.40 -11.98 3.97
CA LYS A 57 -28.16 -12.35 5.36
C LYS A 57 -27.40 -13.69 5.40
N PRO A 58 -26.22 -13.77 6.05
CA PRO A 58 -25.51 -15.03 6.17
C PRO A 58 -26.27 -15.99 7.10
N GLN A 59 -26.65 -17.16 6.57
CA GLN A 59 -26.98 -18.32 7.39
C GLN A 59 -25.70 -18.80 8.05
N ILE A 60 -25.65 -18.74 9.39
CA ILE A 60 -24.53 -19.28 10.18
C ILE A 60 -24.69 -20.80 10.21
N VAL A 61 -24.07 -21.49 9.25
CA VAL A 61 -23.78 -22.92 9.37
C VAL A 61 -22.44 -23.02 10.09
N THR A 62 -22.46 -23.45 11.35
CA THR A 62 -21.28 -23.69 12.20
C THR A 62 -20.51 -24.92 11.70
N ASN A 63 -19.85 -24.79 10.56
CA ASN A 63 -18.83 -25.74 10.11
C ASN A 63 -17.62 -25.60 11.05
N ARG A 64 -17.32 -26.64 11.85
CA ARG A 64 -16.11 -26.70 12.66
C ARG A 64 -14.90 -26.87 11.74
N TYR A 65 -14.07 -25.83 11.62
CA TYR A 65 -12.82 -25.87 10.88
C TYR A 65 -11.64 -26.02 11.85
N ASP A 66 -10.74 -26.96 11.58
CA ASP A 66 -9.48 -27.06 12.32
C ASP A 66 -8.44 -26.10 11.72
N THR A 67 -7.50 -25.60 12.53
CA THR A 67 -6.41 -24.77 12.01
C THR A 67 -5.35 -25.61 11.33
N LEU A 68 -5.01 -25.29 10.07
CA LEU A 68 -3.93 -25.96 9.35
C LEU A 68 -2.56 -25.56 9.94
N GLN A 69 -1.84 -26.51 10.54
CA GLN A 69 -0.51 -26.27 11.11
C GLN A 69 0.59 -26.42 10.03
N ASN A 70 1.76 -25.80 10.27
CA ASN A 70 2.98 -25.89 9.44
C ASN A 70 2.98 -25.16 8.09
N PHE A 71 1.92 -24.43 7.77
CA PHE A 71 1.88 -23.50 6.64
C PHE A 71 1.58 -22.09 7.14
N THR A 72 2.17 -21.08 6.49
CA THR A 72 1.81 -19.67 6.71
C THR A 72 1.19 -19.13 5.44
N LEU A 73 -0.02 -18.58 5.54
CA LEU A 73 -0.66 -17.89 4.41
C LEU A 73 0.02 -16.54 4.16
N LYS A 74 0.50 -16.32 2.94
CA LYS A 74 1.19 -15.10 2.50
C LYS A 74 0.37 -14.26 1.55
N ALA A 75 -0.47 -14.89 0.72
CA ALA A 75 -1.42 -14.19 -0.15
C ALA A 75 -2.60 -15.09 -0.51
N VAL A 76 -3.71 -14.46 -0.88
CA VAL A 76 -4.85 -15.08 -1.53
C VAL A 76 -5.23 -14.25 -2.76
N TYR A 77 -5.67 -14.92 -3.81
CA TYR A 77 -6.21 -14.29 -5.01
C TYR A 77 -7.40 -15.10 -5.51
N GLN A 78 -8.49 -14.44 -5.86
CA GLN A 78 -9.68 -15.09 -6.42
C GLN A 78 -10.36 -14.16 -7.42
N ASN A 79 -10.73 -14.72 -8.58
CA ASN A 79 -11.54 -14.07 -9.60
C ASN A 79 -12.32 -15.10 -10.42
N ASP A 80 -13.63 -14.91 -10.59
CA ASP A 80 -14.52 -15.71 -11.47
C ASP A 80 -14.30 -17.24 -11.38
N GLY A 81 -14.37 -17.80 -10.17
CA GLY A 81 -14.23 -19.25 -9.95
C GLY A 81 -12.80 -19.78 -10.11
N ARG A 82 -11.83 -18.93 -10.41
CA ARG A 82 -10.38 -19.22 -10.39
C ARG A 82 -9.74 -18.50 -9.21
N GLY A 83 -8.59 -18.99 -8.79
CA GLY A 83 -7.86 -18.38 -7.69
C GLY A 83 -6.69 -19.23 -7.24
N PHE A 84 -5.80 -18.63 -6.48
CA PHE A 84 -4.66 -19.31 -5.89
C PHE A 84 -4.33 -18.71 -4.53
N VAL A 85 -3.55 -19.45 -3.76
CA VAL A 85 -2.98 -18.98 -2.50
C VAL A 85 -1.48 -19.18 -2.49
N VAL A 86 -0.80 -18.31 -1.77
CA VAL A 86 0.65 -18.38 -1.57
C VAL A 86 0.89 -18.83 -0.13
N LEU A 87 1.59 -19.96 0.01
CA LEU A 87 1.91 -20.56 1.28
C LEU A 87 3.42 -20.52 1.51
N GLU A 88 3.84 -20.31 2.76
CA GLU A 88 5.22 -20.50 3.19
C GLU A 88 5.31 -21.71 4.12
N LYS A 89 6.26 -22.60 3.84
CA LYS A 89 6.64 -23.72 4.71
C LYS A 89 8.15 -23.91 4.66
N ASN A 90 8.80 -23.90 5.82
CA ASN A 90 10.26 -24.02 5.96
C ASN A 90 11.03 -23.00 5.08
N LYS A 91 10.59 -21.73 5.10
CA LYS A 91 11.14 -20.63 4.28
C LYS A 91 11.03 -20.80 2.75
N LYS A 92 10.32 -21.83 2.27
CA LYS A 92 10.00 -22.02 0.85
C LYS A 92 8.58 -21.59 0.56
N THR A 93 8.38 -20.98 -0.60
CA THR A 93 7.08 -20.48 -1.07
C THR A 93 6.44 -21.49 -2.01
N TYR A 94 5.13 -21.69 -1.86
CA TYR A 94 4.32 -22.60 -2.66
C TYR A 94 3.08 -21.88 -3.16
N PHE A 95 2.77 -22.06 -4.44
CA PHE A 95 1.53 -21.60 -5.06
C PHE A 95 0.57 -22.78 -5.14
N VAL A 96 -0.67 -22.59 -4.71
CA VAL A 96 -1.71 -23.62 -4.76
C VAL A 96 -2.96 -23.04 -5.39
N ASP A 97 -3.28 -23.50 -6.59
CA ASP A 97 -4.50 -23.10 -7.28
C ASP A 97 -5.75 -23.74 -6.65
N LEU A 98 -6.90 -23.09 -6.83
CA LEU A 98 -8.18 -23.60 -6.40
C LEU A 98 -8.41 -25.00 -7.01
N ASN A 99 -8.89 -25.92 -6.19
CA ASN A 99 -9.06 -27.36 -6.49
C ASN A 99 -7.77 -28.16 -6.69
N LYS A 100 -6.58 -27.58 -6.50
CA LYS A 100 -5.31 -28.31 -6.46
C LYS A 100 -4.91 -28.65 -5.03
N SER A 101 -3.97 -29.60 -4.90
CA SER A 101 -3.57 -30.16 -3.61
C SER A 101 -2.09 -29.93 -3.33
N ILE A 102 -1.77 -29.67 -2.06
CA ILE A 102 -0.41 -29.62 -1.53
C ILE A 102 -0.29 -30.50 -0.29
N ASN A 103 0.69 -31.42 -0.25
CA ASN A 103 0.89 -32.34 0.88
C ASN A 103 -0.40 -33.09 1.35
N GLY A 104 -1.26 -33.44 0.39
CA GLY A 104 -2.55 -34.09 0.61
C GLY A 104 -3.70 -33.18 1.06
N TYR A 105 -3.49 -31.86 1.14
CA TYR A 105 -4.52 -30.86 1.42
C TYR A 105 -5.00 -30.23 0.12
N LYS A 106 -6.26 -30.44 -0.24
CA LYS A 106 -6.89 -29.83 -1.42
C LYS A 106 -7.41 -28.44 -1.05
N LEU A 107 -7.06 -27.42 -1.81
CA LEU A 107 -7.65 -26.09 -1.66
C LEU A 107 -9.07 -26.10 -2.20
N VAL A 108 -10.07 -26.00 -1.32
CA VAL A 108 -11.49 -26.11 -1.68
C VAL A 108 -12.22 -24.78 -1.66
N LYS A 109 -11.72 -23.78 -0.92
CA LYS A 109 -12.31 -22.44 -0.89
C LYS A 109 -11.27 -21.37 -0.58
N ILE A 110 -11.39 -20.23 -1.23
CA ILE A 110 -10.64 -19.01 -0.93
C ILE A 110 -11.64 -17.99 -0.40
N ASN A 111 -11.34 -17.38 0.75
CA ASN A 111 -12.06 -16.22 1.29
C ASN A 111 -11.11 -15.01 1.29
N GLN A 112 -11.54 -13.84 1.79
CA GLN A 112 -10.68 -12.65 1.85
C GLN A 112 -9.40 -12.88 2.63
N ASN A 113 -9.56 -13.40 3.84
CA ASN A 113 -8.49 -13.40 4.84
C ASN A 113 -8.10 -14.82 5.25
N SER A 114 -8.55 -15.81 4.47
CA SER A 114 -8.34 -17.22 4.78
C SER A 114 -8.47 -18.11 3.56
N ALA A 115 -7.80 -19.25 3.61
CA ALA A 115 -7.95 -20.35 2.68
C ALA A 115 -8.51 -21.57 3.42
N VAL A 116 -9.46 -22.28 2.81
CA VAL A 116 -10.01 -23.53 3.34
C VAL A 116 -9.47 -24.69 2.53
N PHE A 117 -8.81 -25.60 3.24
CA PHE A 117 -8.28 -26.83 2.71
C PHE A 117 -9.12 -28.02 3.18
N GLU A 118 -9.08 -29.11 2.44
CA GLU A 118 -9.71 -30.37 2.80
C GLU A 118 -8.71 -31.51 2.69
N LYS A 119 -8.70 -32.39 3.70
CA LYS A 119 -7.92 -33.63 3.72
C LYS A 119 -8.69 -34.68 4.51
N ASN A 120 -8.86 -35.87 3.97
CA ASN A 120 -9.59 -36.98 4.60
C ASN A 120 -11.00 -36.57 5.08
N SER A 121 -11.76 -35.87 4.22
CA SER A 121 -13.10 -35.34 4.52
C SER A 121 -13.17 -34.32 5.66
N LYS A 122 -12.03 -33.88 6.19
CA LYS A 122 -11.92 -32.87 7.23
C LYS A 122 -11.45 -31.54 6.64
N LYS A 123 -12.11 -30.46 7.05
CA LYS A 123 -11.80 -29.11 6.56
C LYS A 123 -10.88 -28.38 7.53
N TYR A 124 -9.88 -27.72 6.97
CA TYR A 124 -8.88 -26.95 7.68
C TYR A 124 -8.90 -25.51 7.18
N ILE A 125 -8.88 -24.55 8.09
CA ILE A 125 -8.77 -23.14 7.75
C ILE A 125 -7.35 -22.64 8.03
N LEU A 126 -6.80 -21.90 7.08
CA LEU A 126 -5.56 -21.19 7.23
C LEU A 126 -5.84 -19.69 7.09
N THR A 127 -5.61 -18.92 8.14
CA THR A 127 -5.74 -17.46 8.11
C THR A 127 -4.36 -16.82 7.95
N PHE A 128 -4.33 -15.56 7.53
CA PHE A 128 -3.10 -14.78 7.61
C PHE A 128 -2.55 -14.80 9.04
N LYS A 129 -1.22 -14.93 9.15
CA LYS A 129 -0.54 -14.73 10.44
C LYS A 129 -0.90 -13.32 10.87
N LYS A 130 -1.67 -13.21 11.96
CA LYS A 130 -1.88 -11.91 12.60
C LYS A 130 -0.48 -11.38 12.88
N ILE A 131 -0.11 -10.32 12.20
CA ILE A 131 1.04 -9.53 12.60
C ILE A 131 0.66 -9.15 14.03
N LYS A 132 1.39 -9.69 15.02
CA LYS A 132 1.46 -9.02 16.30
C LYS A 132 2.07 -7.69 15.89
N THR A 133 1.24 -6.68 15.65
CA THR A 133 1.72 -5.31 15.68
C THR A 133 2.60 -5.30 16.92
N PRO A 134 3.87 -4.86 16.81
CA PRO A 134 4.62 -4.63 18.03
C PRO A 134 3.64 -3.87 18.93
N LYS A 135 3.41 -4.35 20.16
CA LYS A 135 2.82 -3.49 21.16
C LYS A 135 3.76 -2.29 21.14
N ILE A 136 3.33 -1.22 20.50
CA ILE A 136 4.10 0.01 20.45
C ILE A 136 4.08 0.44 21.91
N TYR A 137 5.16 0.13 22.62
CA TYR A 137 5.38 0.69 23.94
C TYR A 137 5.42 2.20 23.73
N ASN A 138 4.50 2.88 24.41
CA ASN A 138 3.99 4.23 24.21
C ASN A 138 3.00 4.34 23.04
N VAL A 139 1.71 4.09 23.31
CA VAL A 139 0.64 4.83 22.65
C VAL A 139 0.94 6.31 22.92
N PRO A 140 1.42 7.09 21.94
CA PRO A 140 1.54 8.51 22.14
C PRO A 140 0.10 9.02 22.10
N ASP A 141 -0.44 9.38 23.26
CA ASP A 141 -1.54 10.34 23.38
C ASP A 141 -2.65 10.08 22.34
N VAL A 142 -3.44 9.01 22.50
CA VAL A 142 -4.67 8.85 21.69
C VAL A 142 -5.53 10.04 22.03
N LYS A 143 -5.68 10.94 21.06
CA LYS A 143 -6.39 12.19 21.28
C LYS A 143 -7.84 12.00 20.91
N THR A 144 -8.69 12.26 21.87
CA THR A 144 -10.14 12.19 21.69
C THR A 144 -10.66 13.46 21.05
N ILE A 145 -11.51 13.30 20.04
CA ILE A 145 -12.26 14.35 19.37
C ILE A 145 -13.73 14.16 19.74
N LYS A 146 -14.36 15.16 20.36
CA LYS A 146 -15.79 15.10 20.61
C LYS A 146 -16.55 15.09 19.29
N LYS A 147 -17.52 14.19 19.13
CA LYS A 147 -18.40 14.12 17.95
C LYS A 147 -19.07 15.45 17.64
N GLU A 148 -19.50 16.18 18.67
CA GLU A 148 -20.06 17.53 18.54
C GLU A 148 -19.12 18.50 17.82
N THR A 149 -17.81 18.40 18.06
CA THR A 149 -16.80 19.25 17.41
C THR A 149 -16.80 19.00 15.90
N LEU A 150 -16.89 17.73 15.50
CA LEU A 150 -16.94 17.33 14.09
C LEU A 150 -18.21 17.83 13.41
N GLU A 151 -19.37 17.65 14.05
CA GLU A 151 -20.66 18.15 13.57
C GLU A 151 -20.68 19.67 13.42
N ASN A 152 -20.01 20.39 14.31
CA ASN A 152 -19.86 21.84 14.23
C ASN A 152 -19.01 22.27 13.02
N TYR A 153 -17.91 21.57 12.73
CA TYR A 153 -17.12 21.83 11.53
C TYR A 153 -17.83 21.41 10.24
N LYS A 154 -18.71 20.40 10.29
CA LYS A 154 -19.59 20.02 9.18
C LYS A 154 -20.59 21.10 8.83
N ARG A 155 -21.27 21.62 9.84
CA ARG A 155 -22.25 22.70 9.67
C ARG A 155 -21.59 24.03 9.27
N ASN A 156 -20.35 24.26 9.68
CA ASN A 156 -19.63 25.49 9.37
C ASN A 156 -18.17 25.23 9.00
N LEU A 157 -17.97 24.89 7.72
CA LEU A 157 -16.64 24.63 7.17
C LEU A 157 -15.71 25.85 7.26
N ALA A 158 -16.24 27.08 7.26
CA ALA A 158 -15.43 28.29 7.43
C ALA A 158 -14.67 28.32 8.77
N LYS A 159 -15.14 27.61 9.81
CA LYS A 159 -14.39 27.45 11.07
C LYS A 159 -13.11 26.64 10.89
N VAL A 160 -13.13 25.60 10.04
CA VAL A 160 -11.94 24.80 9.73
C VAL A 160 -10.85 25.70 9.15
N TRP A 161 -11.18 26.47 8.11
CA TRP A 161 -10.24 27.36 7.43
C TRP A 161 -9.68 28.50 8.31
N LYS A 162 -10.37 28.85 9.41
CA LYS A 162 -9.88 29.82 10.41
C LYS A 162 -8.86 29.23 11.38
N GLU A 163 -8.81 27.90 11.50
CA GLU A 163 -8.00 27.20 12.50
C GLU A 163 -6.85 26.41 11.88
N ILE A 164 -6.94 26.05 10.60
CA ILE A 164 -5.88 25.40 9.84
C ILE A 164 -5.79 25.95 8.42
N GLY A 165 -4.56 26.15 7.94
CA GLY A 165 -4.26 26.45 6.55
C GLY A 165 -3.67 25.23 5.87
N ILE A 166 -4.26 24.81 4.75
CA ILE A 166 -3.73 23.74 3.90
C ILE A 166 -3.65 24.20 2.45
N ILE A 167 -2.62 23.75 1.74
CA ILE A 167 -2.47 23.96 0.30
C ILE A 167 -2.32 22.62 -0.40
N LYS A 168 -2.97 22.48 -1.55
CA LYS A 168 -2.86 21.28 -2.37
C LYS A 168 -1.44 21.13 -2.94
N THR A 169 -0.96 19.89 -2.97
CA THR A 169 0.30 19.50 -3.58
C THR A 169 0.07 18.33 -4.54
N LYS A 170 1.12 17.88 -5.25
CA LYS A 170 1.01 16.75 -6.18
C LYS A 170 0.55 15.44 -5.50
N ASN A 171 0.90 15.24 -4.22
CA ASN A 171 0.76 13.97 -3.52
C ASN A 171 0.07 14.11 -2.16
N GLY A 172 -0.76 15.14 -1.95
CA GLY A 172 -1.34 15.42 -0.63
C GLY A 172 -1.60 16.90 -0.40
N TYR A 173 -1.76 17.27 0.87
CA TYR A 173 -1.99 18.64 1.30
C TYR A 173 -0.91 19.07 2.30
N LEU A 174 -0.25 20.21 2.04
CA LEU A 174 0.72 20.79 2.95
C LEU A 174 -0.01 21.67 3.97
N VAL A 175 0.22 21.43 5.26
CA VAL A 175 -0.23 22.29 6.35
C VAL A 175 0.68 23.52 6.41
N THR A 176 0.14 24.67 6.02
CA THR A 176 0.88 25.95 6.01
C THR A 176 0.76 26.71 7.33
N TYR A 177 -0.32 26.46 8.08
CA TYR A 177 -0.62 27.13 9.33
C TYR A 177 -1.50 26.24 10.21
N VAL A 178 -1.27 26.31 11.52
CA VAL A 178 -2.16 25.74 12.55
C VAL A 178 -2.34 26.80 13.62
N LYS A 179 -3.59 27.13 13.96
CA LYS A 179 -3.88 28.12 14.99
C LYS A 179 -3.54 27.57 16.38
N PRO A 180 -2.74 28.28 17.19
CA PRO A 180 -2.45 27.86 18.56
C PRO A 180 -3.74 27.63 19.37
N LYS A 181 -3.77 26.58 20.19
CA LYS A 181 -4.89 26.15 21.03
C LYS A 181 -6.16 25.72 20.27
N SER A 182 -6.13 25.66 18.93
CA SER A 182 -7.21 25.09 18.12
C SER A 182 -7.33 23.58 18.32
N ILE A 183 -8.38 22.97 17.75
CA ILE A 183 -8.47 21.50 17.76
C ILE A 183 -7.26 20.88 17.05
N PHE A 184 -6.80 21.45 15.93
CA PHE A 184 -5.73 20.88 15.13
C PHE A 184 -4.39 20.92 15.87
N ASP A 185 -4.13 21.99 16.61
CA ASP A 185 -2.96 22.11 17.51
C ASP A 185 -3.05 21.09 18.65
N LYS A 186 -4.21 21.02 19.31
CA LYS A 186 -4.47 20.03 20.37
C LYS A 186 -4.30 18.61 19.84
N LEU A 187 -4.72 18.33 18.60
CA LEU A 187 -4.56 17.05 17.90
C LEU A 187 -3.13 16.76 17.42
N GLY A 188 -2.22 17.71 17.61
CA GLY A 188 -0.79 17.54 17.35
C GLY A 188 -0.39 17.71 15.89
N LEU A 189 -1.26 18.28 15.04
CA LEU A 189 -0.87 18.75 13.71
C LEU A 189 0.02 19.98 13.82
N LYS A 190 0.96 20.11 12.88
CA LYS A 190 1.97 21.17 12.88
C LYS A 190 2.13 21.74 11.49
N LYS A 191 2.51 23.02 11.44
CA LYS A 191 2.99 23.64 10.20
C LYS A 191 4.14 22.81 9.61
N GLY A 192 4.08 22.55 8.31
CA GLY A 192 5.05 21.74 7.58
C GLY A 192 4.65 20.26 7.43
N ASP A 193 3.56 19.82 8.05
CA ASP A 193 3.03 18.48 7.82
C ASP A 193 2.47 18.33 6.40
N TYR A 194 2.79 17.23 5.75
CA TYR A 194 2.11 16.81 4.52
C TYR A 194 1.07 15.75 4.87
N ILE A 195 -0.20 16.08 4.72
CA ILE A 195 -1.30 15.15 4.88
C ILE A 195 -1.42 14.31 3.61
N LEU A 196 -1.30 12.99 3.75
CA LEU A 196 -1.26 12.05 2.64
C LEU A 196 -2.54 11.21 2.57
N GLU A 197 -3.11 10.86 3.71
CA GLU A 197 -4.24 9.91 3.79
C GLU A 197 -5.10 10.19 5.04
N ILE A 198 -6.41 9.94 4.92
CA ILE A 198 -7.36 9.91 6.04
C ILE A 198 -8.16 8.62 5.91
N ASN A 199 -8.16 7.75 6.93
CA ASN A 199 -8.98 6.52 6.98
C ASN A 199 -8.89 5.70 5.68
N ASP A 200 -7.67 5.35 5.27
CA ASP A 200 -7.38 4.61 4.04
C ASP A 200 -7.77 5.32 2.72
N ILE A 201 -8.13 6.61 2.76
CA ILE A 201 -8.43 7.43 1.57
C ILE A 201 -7.21 8.29 1.22
N PRO A 202 -6.48 7.97 0.13
CA PRO A 202 -5.34 8.78 -0.30
C PRO A 202 -5.82 10.16 -0.78
N LEU A 203 -5.23 11.22 -0.24
CA LEU A 203 -5.64 12.60 -0.48
C LEU A 203 -4.93 13.20 -1.70
N LYS A 204 -5.07 12.60 -2.88
CA LYS A 204 -4.38 13.04 -4.11
C LYS A 204 -5.12 14.17 -4.84
N SER A 205 -6.41 14.32 -4.58
CA SER A 205 -7.29 15.30 -5.22
C SER A 205 -8.28 15.94 -4.24
N ASP A 206 -8.94 17.02 -4.66
CA ASP A 206 -9.98 17.69 -3.86
C ASP A 206 -11.21 16.79 -3.69
N ALA A 207 -11.50 15.95 -4.70
CA ALA A 207 -12.55 14.94 -4.62
C ALA A 207 -12.23 13.89 -3.53
N ASP A 208 -10.98 13.49 -3.38
CA ASP A 208 -10.58 12.56 -2.31
C ASP A 208 -10.74 13.19 -0.92
N ALA A 209 -10.33 14.45 -0.78
CA ALA A 209 -10.52 15.20 0.46
C ALA A 209 -12.00 15.36 0.81
N TRP A 210 -12.85 15.66 -0.18
CA TRP A 210 -14.29 15.75 0.02
C TRP A 210 -14.92 14.41 0.42
N ARG A 211 -14.47 13.31 -0.21
CA ARG A 211 -14.91 11.96 0.17
C ARG A 211 -14.53 11.61 1.60
N ALA A 212 -13.29 11.86 2.00
CA ALA A 212 -12.81 11.62 3.37
C ALA A 212 -13.58 12.46 4.39
N TYR A 213 -13.84 13.73 4.07
CA TYR A 213 -14.62 14.63 4.91
C TYR A 213 -16.06 14.16 5.12
N ASN A 214 -16.74 13.70 4.06
CA ASN A 214 -18.12 13.24 4.15
C ASN A 214 -18.25 11.89 4.85
N SER A 215 -17.26 11.00 4.70
CA SER A 215 -17.31 9.65 5.26
C SER A 215 -16.96 9.57 6.75
N ILE A 216 -16.46 10.66 7.34
CA ILE A 216 -15.92 10.68 8.70
C ILE A 216 -16.91 10.25 9.79
N ASP A 217 -18.22 10.42 9.59
CA ASP A 217 -19.26 10.02 10.57
C ASP A 217 -19.43 8.50 10.66
N ASN A 218 -18.94 7.76 9.67
CA ASN A 218 -19.04 6.31 9.62
C ASN A 218 -17.97 5.62 10.46
N PHE A 219 -17.05 6.39 11.05
CA PHE A 219 -15.92 5.86 11.80
C PHE A 219 -15.95 6.37 13.23
N ASN A 220 -15.64 5.50 14.19
CA ASN A 220 -15.42 5.89 15.58
C ASN A 220 -13.96 6.27 15.86
N GLN A 221 -13.10 6.19 14.85
CA GLN A 221 -11.69 6.51 14.91
C GLN A 221 -11.24 7.16 13.60
N ILE A 222 -10.24 8.02 13.67
CA ILE A 222 -9.64 8.67 12.52
C ILE A 222 -8.13 8.41 12.53
N ASP A 223 -7.64 7.79 11.46
CA ASP A 223 -6.23 7.60 11.19
C ASP A 223 -5.79 8.61 10.13
N LEU A 224 -4.89 9.51 10.55
CA LEU A 224 -4.33 10.56 9.70
C LEU A 224 -2.87 10.25 9.40
N THR A 225 -2.59 9.84 8.16
CA THR A 225 -1.21 9.59 7.71
C THR A 225 -0.59 10.89 7.22
N ILE A 226 0.49 11.30 7.87
CA ILE A 226 1.24 12.51 7.53
C ILE A 226 2.71 12.19 7.25
N LYS A 227 3.38 13.06 6.48
CA LYS A 227 4.83 13.14 6.41
C LYS A 227 5.32 14.37 7.16
N ARG A 228 6.12 14.14 8.21
CA ARG A 228 6.74 15.17 9.07
C ARG A 228 8.23 14.90 9.18
N ASN A 229 9.08 15.89 8.90
CA ASN A 229 10.54 15.75 8.93
C ASN A 229 11.04 14.52 8.13
N TYR A 230 10.50 14.36 6.90
CA TYR A 230 10.80 13.24 6.00
C TYR A 230 10.38 11.84 6.48
N GLN A 231 9.70 11.72 7.61
CA GLN A 231 9.19 10.45 8.14
C GLN A 231 7.67 10.38 8.01
N ILE A 232 7.17 9.19 7.67
CA ILE A 232 5.73 8.90 7.73
C ILE A 232 5.32 8.69 9.19
N LYS A 233 4.24 9.33 9.60
CA LYS A 233 3.63 9.18 10.92
C LYS A 233 2.12 9.00 10.73
N VAL A 234 1.53 8.15 11.55
CA VAL A 234 0.07 8.02 11.64
C VAL A 234 -0.34 8.66 12.96
N LEU A 235 -1.28 9.60 12.89
CA LEU A 235 -1.91 10.18 14.07
C LEU A 235 -3.27 9.49 14.25
N HIS A 236 -3.46 8.89 15.42
CA HIS A 236 -4.66 8.14 15.76
C HIS A 236 -5.57 9.00 16.65
N TYR A 237 -6.84 9.12 16.25
CA TYR A 237 -7.85 9.87 16.98
C TYR A 237 -9.07 9.01 17.25
N GLU A 238 -9.65 9.13 18.43
CA GLU A 238 -10.92 8.50 18.78
C GLU A 238 -12.03 9.55 18.75
N ILE A 239 -13.22 9.15 18.28
CA ILE A 239 -14.41 9.99 18.28
C ILE A 239 -15.29 9.56 19.45
N ASP A 240 -15.50 10.49 20.39
CA ASP A 240 -16.36 10.32 21.59
C ASP A 240 -17.67 11.11 21.44
#